data_AF-A0A8J9VD70-F1
#
_entry.id   AF-A0A8J9VD70-F1
#
_cell.length_a   1.000
_cell.length_b   1.000
_cell.length_c   1.000
_cell.angle_alpha   90.00
_cell.angle_beta   90.00
_cell.angle_gamma   90.00
#
_symmetry.space_group_name_H-M   'P 1'
#
loop_
_entity.id
_entity.type
_entity.pdbx_description
1 polymer ?
#
loop_
_entity_poly.entity_id
_entity_poly.type
_entity_poly.pdbx_seq_one_letter_code
_entity_poly.pdbx_strand_id
1 'polypeptide(L)'
;MRVLVHVALFIMALPLLTIAKSLTDLDILKDAPPLPTDERQREAFLKDLVVKKVVKRSAGCRNVFSNCACNYYKLKDHCDSKVDRLKNWMRRNCAATCGVCTADPEDFKCNNKYPDQTCDLFVTRGLLKKPRLQYFMACKCPKACGICNMALNSTAEVTPIPEEAFPQDECLKLHNEKRRLHGAADLTWCPKCADFADRVVKALHDANSPLKHTKSAYRTWRVNGRLVVHGENLMYKSPRVDCQTAVESWYEEKDIYNPRRPLVDIETSGHFTQMVWKDTWSVGCAQTQRYFACIYEQAGNWKSTYQFYRNVQA
;
A
#
# COMPACT_ATOMS: atom_id res chain seq x y z
N MET A 1 -0.24 78.46 -50.37
CA MET A 1 0.31 77.32 -49.61
C MET A 1 0.63 77.81 -48.21
N ARG A 2 -0.05 77.28 -47.18
CA ARG A 2 -0.06 77.74 -45.78
C ARG A 2 1.10 77.10 -44.99
N VAL A 3 1.89 77.91 -44.28
CA VAL A 3 1.97 78.11 -42.80
C VAL A 3 2.63 76.96 -42.01
N LEU A 4 3.69 77.37 -41.30
CA LEU A 4 4.56 76.65 -40.36
C LEU A 4 3.96 76.53 -38.94
N VAL A 5 4.62 75.70 -38.13
CA VAL A 5 4.66 75.62 -36.65
C VAL A 5 3.57 74.77 -35.96
N HIS A 6 3.93 73.61 -35.42
CA HIS A 6 4.06 73.40 -33.96
C HIS A 6 4.59 72.00 -33.61
N VAL A 7 5.60 72.02 -32.75
CA VAL A 7 6.26 70.91 -32.05
C VAL A 7 5.32 70.34 -30.99
N ALA A 8 5.23 69.02 -30.87
CA ALA A 8 4.73 68.37 -29.67
C ALA A 8 5.48 67.05 -29.41
N LEU A 9 6.55 67.16 -28.62
CA LEU A 9 7.07 66.08 -27.79
C LEU A 9 5.97 65.69 -26.79
N PHE A 10 5.54 64.44 -26.78
CA PHE A 10 4.79 63.87 -25.66
C PHE A 10 5.69 62.87 -24.92
N ILE A 11 6.36 63.41 -23.90
CA ILE A 11 6.87 62.64 -22.75
C ILE A 11 5.67 62.43 -21.84
N MET A 12 5.26 61.18 -21.62
CA MET A 12 4.35 60.82 -20.54
C MET A 12 5.08 59.86 -19.60
N ALA A 13 5.22 60.32 -18.37
CA ALA A 13 5.85 59.66 -17.25
C ALA A 13 5.05 58.43 -16.77
N LEU A 14 5.78 57.47 -16.19
CA LEU A 14 5.27 56.35 -15.39
C LEU A 14 4.39 56.81 -14.20
N PRO A 15 3.51 55.94 -13.70
CA PRO A 15 3.80 55.37 -12.38
C PRO A 15 3.51 53.86 -12.26
N LEU A 16 4.27 53.24 -11.35
CA LEU A 16 4.02 51.92 -10.75
C LEU A 16 2.58 51.76 -10.26
N LEU A 17 1.95 50.60 -10.49
CA LEU A 17 1.14 49.89 -9.49
C LEU A 17 0.78 48.44 -9.95
N THR A 18 1.28 47.48 -9.17
CA THR A 18 0.62 46.25 -8.67
C THR A 18 -0.07 45.22 -9.61
N ILE A 19 0.53 44.02 -9.64
CA ILE A 19 -0.04 42.69 -9.32
C ILE A 19 -1.37 42.30 -9.97
N ALA A 20 -1.35 41.29 -10.86
CA ALA A 20 -2.05 40.01 -10.63
C ALA A 20 -1.70 38.99 -11.73
N LYS A 21 -1.04 37.90 -11.33
CA LYS A 21 -1.05 36.62 -12.06
C LYS A 21 -2.50 36.23 -12.32
N SER A 22 -2.84 35.96 -13.59
CA SER A 22 -4.12 35.34 -13.93
C SER A 22 -4.20 33.97 -13.27
N LEU A 23 -5.04 33.95 -12.22
CA LEU A 23 -5.52 32.80 -11.48
C LEU A 23 -6.50 32.02 -12.36
N THR A 24 -6.08 30.92 -12.98
CA THR A 24 -7.02 29.95 -13.58
C THR A 24 -6.76 28.50 -13.16
N ASP A 25 -5.72 28.22 -12.37
CA ASP A 25 -5.48 26.89 -11.77
C ASP A 25 -6.00 26.75 -10.32
N LEU A 26 -6.65 27.78 -9.77
CA LEU A 26 -7.09 27.81 -8.36
C LEU A 26 -8.59 27.52 -8.14
N ASP A 27 -9.37 27.35 -9.21
CA ASP A 27 -10.82 27.09 -9.12
C ASP A 27 -11.21 25.61 -9.16
N ILE A 28 -10.26 24.69 -9.42
CA ILE A 28 -10.51 23.24 -9.36
C ILE A 28 -10.58 22.72 -7.90
N LEU A 29 -10.18 23.54 -6.92
CA LEU A 29 -10.13 23.19 -5.49
C LEU A 29 -11.36 23.65 -4.68
N LYS A 30 -12.27 24.45 -5.24
CA LYS A 30 -13.33 25.11 -4.45
C LYS A 30 -14.55 24.24 -4.15
N ASP A 31 -14.79 23.19 -4.94
CA ASP A 31 -16.07 22.44 -4.87
C ASP A 31 -15.95 21.01 -4.34
N ALA A 32 -14.84 20.67 -3.67
CA ALA A 32 -14.77 19.49 -2.84
C ALA A 32 -15.19 19.86 -1.41
N PRO A 33 -15.93 19.02 -0.66
CA PRO A 33 -15.88 19.16 0.79
C PRO A 33 -14.39 19.15 1.19
N PRO A 34 -13.89 20.20 1.87
CA PRO A 34 -12.49 20.26 2.23
C PRO A 34 -12.17 18.99 3.02
N LEU A 35 -11.14 18.26 2.59
CA LEU A 35 -10.58 17.26 3.46
C LEU A 35 -10.04 17.99 4.69
N PRO A 36 -10.23 17.44 5.89
CA PRO A 36 -9.98 18.13 7.15
C PRO A 36 -8.68 18.95 7.19
N THR A 37 -8.76 20.27 7.00
CA THR A 37 -7.61 21.17 7.19
C THR A 37 -7.51 21.63 8.64
N ASP A 38 -8.57 21.45 9.42
CA ASP A 38 -8.67 21.73 10.85
C ASP A 38 -8.39 20.45 11.66
N GLU A 39 -7.56 20.58 12.70
CA GLU A 39 -7.20 19.53 13.65
C GLU A 39 -8.45 18.82 14.21
N ARG A 40 -9.54 19.55 14.41
CA ARG A 40 -10.83 19.03 14.89
C ARG A 40 -11.50 18.07 13.91
N GLN A 41 -11.39 18.35 12.62
CA GLN A 41 -11.93 17.49 11.56
C GLN A 41 -11.01 16.28 11.31
N ARG A 42 -9.68 16.43 11.51
CA ARG A 42 -8.72 15.31 11.50
C ARG A 42 -9.03 14.34 12.62
N GLU A 43 -9.31 14.85 13.82
CA GLU A 43 -9.78 14.03 14.94
C GLU A 43 -11.12 13.34 14.66
N ALA A 44 -12.07 14.00 13.99
CA ALA A 44 -13.33 13.37 13.60
C ALA A 44 -13.13 12.25 12.56
N PHE A 45 -12.27 12.46 11.55
CA PHE A 45 -11.85 11.45 10.58
C PHE A 45 -11.16 10.26 11.27
N LEU A 46 -10.24 10.53 12.21
CA LEU A 46 -9.55 9.53 13.03
C LEU A 46 -10.48 8.82 14.03
N LYS A 47 -11.58 9.45 14.47
CA LYS A 47 -12.62 8.83 15.31
C LYS A 47 -13.54 7.92 14.50
N ASP A 48 -13.83 8.27 13.24
CA ASP A 48 -14.71 7.50 12.33
C ASP A 48 -14.00 6.30 11.69
N LEU A 49 -12.69 6.41 11.47
CA LEU A 49 -11.83 5.24 11.51
C LEU A 49 -11.93 4.69 12.93
N VAL A 50 -12.80 3.71 13.18
CA VAL A 50 -12.84 2.92 14.43
C VAL A 50 -11.45 2.29 14.65
N VAL A 51 -10.50 3.08 15.12
CA VAL A 51 -9.16 2.64 15.46
C VAL A 51 -9.19 2.29 16.92
N LYS A 52 -9.27 0.99 17.21
CA LYS A 52 -8.79 0.53 18.51
C LYS A 52 -7.30 0.82 18.51
N LYS A 53 -6.85 1.85 19.26
CA LYS A 53 -5.43 2.08 19.54
C LYS A 53 -4.84 0.75 19.95
N VAL A 54 -4.00 0.15 19.10
CA VAL A 54 -3.21 -1.00 19.51
C VAL A 54 -2.20 -0.44 20.50
N VAL A 55 -2.43 -0.72 21.79
CA VAL A 55 -1.59 -0.26 22.89
C VAL A 55 -0.13 -0.50 22.52
N LYS A 56 0.68 0.56 22.66
CA LYS A 56 2.13 0.59 22.42
C LYS A 56 2.75 -0.68 23.03
N ARG A 57 3.10 -1.67 22.20
CA ARG A 57 3.70 -2.93 22.69
C ARG A 57 5.10 -2.60 23.20
N SER A 58 5.30 -2.80 24.49
CA SER A 58 6.52 -2.55 25.26
C SER A 58 7.73 -3.34 24.74
N ALA A 59 8.92 -2.85 25.08
CA ALA A 59 10.23 -3.40 24.74
C ALA A 59 10.36 -4.88 25.17
N GLY A 60 10.31 -5.77 24.18
CA GLY A 60 10.59 -7.19 24.31
C GLY A 60 10.95 -7.72 22.92
N CYS A 61 11.98 -8.57 22.82
CA CYS A 61 12.43 -9.13 21.56
C CYS A 61 11.33 -9.98 20.93
N ARG A 62 10.67 -9.46 19.89
CA ARG A 62 9.57 -10.13 19.21
C ARG A 62 9.73 -10.00 17.70
N ASN A 63 9.29 -11.03 16.99
CA ASN A 63 9.10 -10.92 15.56
C ASN A 63 7.95 -9.94 15.30
N VAL A 64 8.18 -9.01 14.37
CA VAL A 64 7.16 -8.09 13.86
C VAL A 64 6.15 -8.86 13.00
N PHE A 65 6.61 -9.93 12.35
CA PHE A 65 5.78 -10.91 11.66
C PHE A 65 5.49 -12.14 12.52
N SER A 66 4.54 -12.97 12.09
CA SER A 66 4.29 -14.23 12.77
C SER A 66 5.53 -15.12 12.75
N ASN A 67 5.75 -15.88 13.84
CA ASN A 67 6.84 -16.86 13.91
C ASN A 67 6.81 -17.82 12.70
N CYS A 68 5.62 -18.15 12.21
CA CYS A 68 5.39 -18.94 10.99
C CYS A 68 5.97 -18.27 9.73
N ALA A 69 5.68 -17.00 9.48
CA ALA A 69 6.24 -16.27 8.34
C ALA A 69 7.75 -16.09 8.47
N CYS A 70 8.23 -15.73 9.66
CA CYS A 70 9.65 -15.59 9.92
C CYS A 70 10.42 -16.90 9.75
N ASN A 71 9.86 -18.03 10.19
CA ASN A 71 10.47 -19.35 10.02
C ASN A 71 10.54 -19.75 8.55
N TYR A 72 9.51 -19.42 7.75
CA TYR A 72 9.54 -19.65 6.32
C TYR A 72 10.68 -18.90 5.63
N TYR A 73 10.86 -17.61 5.94
CA TYR A 73 11.95 -16.84 5.32
C TYR A 73 13.33 -17.23 5.86
N LYS A 74 13.43 -17.68 7.13
CA LYS A 74 14.65 -18.30 7.66
C LYS A 74 15.01 -19.58 6.90
N LEU A 75 14.03 -20.43 6.58
CA LEU A 75 14.22 -21.61 5.73
C LEU A 75 14.74 -21.26 4.31
N LYS A 76 14.51 -20.03 3.87
CA LYS A 76 15.01 -19.47 2.60
C LYS A 76 16.35 -18.76 2.74
N ASP A 77 17.04 -18.95 3.86
CA ASP A 77 18.34 -18.33 4.14
C ASP A 77 18.30 -16.80 4.19
N HIS A 78 17.14 -16.20 4.45
CA HIS A 78 17.03 -14.73 4.46
C HIS A 78 17.60 -14.09 5.73
N CYS A 79 17.80 -14.84 6.83
CA CYS A 79 18.43 -14.32 8.04
C CYS A 79 19.94 -14.05 7.85
N ASP A 80 20.59 -14.82 6.99
CA ASP A 80 22.04 -14.78 6.73
C ASP A 80 22.37 -14.58 5.24
N SER A 81 21.39 -14.12 4.47
CA SER A 81 21.52 -13.88 3.04
C SER A 81 22.70 -12.95 2.73
N LYS A 82 23.43 -13.26 1.67
CA LYS A 82 24.46 -12.37 1.10
C LYS A 82 23.87 -11.08 0.52
N VAL A 83 22.54 -11.04 0.30
CA VAL A 83 21.83 -9.85 -0.14
C VAL A 83 21.44 -9.03 1.09
N ASP A 84 22.16 -7.94 1.34
CA ASP A 84 22.00 -7.11 2.54
C ASP A 84 20.56 -6.61 2.74
N ARG A 85 19.84 -6.31 1.65
CA ARG A 85 18.42 -5.93 1.73
C ARG A 85 17.56 -7.01 2.40
N LEU A 86 17.75 -8.29 2.04
CA LEU A 86 16.97 -9.41 2.59
C LEU A 86 17.41 -9.75 4.03
N LYS A 87 18.72 -9.78 4.28
CA LYS A 87 19.31 -9.97 5.62
C LYS A 87 18.84 -8.90 6.60
N ASN A 88 18.93 -7.63 6.23
CA ASN A 88 18.55 -6.50 7.08
C ASN A 88 17.04 -6.41 7.27
N TRP A 89 16.26 -6.82 6.27
CA TRP A 89 14.80 -6.96 6.38
C TRP A 89 14.45 -8.04 7.41
N MET A 90 15.08 -9.21 7.32
CA MET A 90 14.83 -10.32 8.24
C MET A 90 15.27 -10.00 9.66
N ARG A 91 16.49 -9.47 9.84
CA ARG A 91 17.00 -9.11 11.18
C ARG A 91 16.15 -8.05 11.88
N ARG A 92 15.52 -7.12 11.14
CA ARG A 92 14.62 -6.09 11.71
C ARG A 92 13.22 -6.60 12.05
N ASN A 93 12.68 -7.56 11.29
CA ASN A 93 11.25 -7.93 11.37
C ASN A 93 11.03 -9.31 11.94
N CYS A 94 12.08 -10.11 11.91
CA CYS A 94 12.13 -11.46 12.41
C CYS A 94 13.32 -11.58 13.38
N ALA A 95 13.53 -10.53 14.19
CA ALA A 95 14.67 -10.39 15.09
C ALA A 95 14.82 -11.60 16.04
N ALA A 96 13.71 -12.12 16.57
CA ALA A 96 13.71 -13.32 17.40
C ALA A 96 14.06 -14.59 16.59
N THR A 97 13.45 -14.76 15.41
CA THR A 97 13.71 -15.94 14.55
C THR A 97 15.14 -15.95 13.99
N CYS A 98 15.67 -14.78 13.66
CA CYS A 98 17.06 -14.57 13.27
C CYS A 98 17.96 -14.31 14.49
N GLY A 99 17.50 -14.62 15.72
CA GLY A 99 18.19 -14.47 17.01
C GLY A 99 19.12 -13.26 17.14
N VAL A 100 18.68 -12.14 16.58
CA VAL A 100 19.24 -10.80 16.78
C VAL A 100 19.06 -10.39 18.23
N CYS A 101 18.05 -10.96 18.90
CA CYS A 101 17.79 -10.77 20.31
C CYS A 101 17.21 -12.06 20.92
N THR A 102 17.33 -12.18 22.24
CA THR A 102 16.75 -13.30 22.99
C THR A 102 15.27 -13.02 23.23
N ALA A 103 14.39 -13.82 22.61
CA ALA A 103 12.95 -13.71 22.79
C ALA A 103 12.49 -14.28 24.12
N ASP A 104 11.34 -13.80 24.60
CA ASP A 104 10.64 -14.40 25.73
C ASP A 104 10.28 -15.87 25.40
N PRO A 105 10.65 -16.85 26.24
CA PRO A 105 10.34 -18.26 26.04
C PRO A 105 8.85 -18.57 25.88
N GLU A 106 7.96 -17.71 26.39
CA GLU A 106 6.51 -17.87 26.22
C GLU A 106 6.01 -17.40 24.85
N ASP A 107 6.65 -16.38 24.27
CA ASP A 107 6.27 -15.79 22.97
C ASP A 107 6.92 -16.49 21.76
N PHE A 108 8.07 -17.14 21.96
CA PHE A 108 8.81 -17.82 20.90
C PHE A 108 9.11 -19.29 21.23
N LYS A 109 8.08 -20.13 21.21
CA LYS A 109 8.25 -21.59 21.18
C LYS A 109 8.43 -22.07 19.74
N CYS A 110 9.67 -22.32 19.33
CA CYS A 110 9.99 -22.98 18.05
C CYS A 110 9.68 -24.49 18.14
N ASN A 111 8.40 -24.83 18.32
CA ASN A 111 7.91 -26.19 18.46
C ASN A 111 7.01 -26.57 17.29
N ASN A 112 6.92 -27.87 17.00
CA ASN A 112 5.94 -28.38 16.06
C ASN A 112 4.53 -28.11 16.59
N LYS A 113 3.62 -27.69 15.69
CA LYS A 113 2.19 -27.55 15.99
C LYS A 113 1.46 -28.88 15.85
N TYR A 114 1.91 -29.75 14.96
CA TYR A 114 1.50 -31.15 14.93
C TYR A 114 2.42 -31.99 15.82
N PRO A 115 1.99 -33.19 16.26
CA PRO A 115 2.86 -34.12 16.94
C PRO A 115 4.15 -34.39 16.14
N ASP A 116 5.27 -34.55 16.84
CA ASP A 116 6.59 -34.74 16.21
C ASP A 116 6.56 -35.87 15.17
N GLN A 117 5.97 -37.02 15.51
CA GLN A 117 5.80 -38.15 14.60
C GLN A 117 5.07 -37.79 13.28
N THR A 118 4.07 -36.91 13.34
CA THR A 118 3.33 -36.44 12.16
C THR A 118 4.18 -35.52 11.29
N CYS A 119 4.94 -34.62 11.94
CA CYS A 119 5.86 -33.73 11.25
C CYS A 119 7.02 -34.49 10.61
N ASP A 120 7.56 -35.52 11.27
CA ASP A 120 8.62 -36.38 10.74
C ASP A 120 8.13 -37.19 9.54
N LEU A 121 6.88 -37.65 9.56
CA LEU A 121 6.24 -38.28 8.41
C LEU A 121 6.13 -37.32 7.21
N PHE A 122 5.81 -36.05 7.45
CA PHE A 122 5.77 -35.03 6.39
C PHE A 122 7.16 -34.75 5.80
N VAL A 123 8.19 -34.69 6.64
CA VAL A 123 9.59 -34.57 6.20
C VAL A 123 9.97 -35.77 5.31
N THR A 124 9.70 -36.99 5.78
CA THR A 124 10.01 -38.25 5.07
C THR A 124 9.29 -38.34 3.73
N ARG A 125 8.05 -37.83 3.64
CA ARG A 125 7.27 -37.72 2.39
C ARG A 125 7.71 -36.57 1.47
N GLY A 126 8.79 -35.86 1.83
CA GLY A 126 9.42 -34.84 1.00
C GLY A 126 8.65 -33.52 0.93
N LEU A 127 7.78 -33.21 1.90
CA LEU A 127 6.97 -31.99 1.86
C LEU A 127 7.84 -30.72 1.92
N LEU A 128 9.00 -30.75 2.59
CA LEU A 128 9.95 -29.64 2.56
C LEU A 128 10.55 -29.37 1.18
N LYS A 129 10.60 -30.38 0.30
CA LYS A 129 11.15 -30.23 -1.05
C LYS A 129 10.13 -29.64 -2.02
N LYS A 130 8.86 -29.52 -1.63
CA LYS A 130 7.76 -29.03 -2.47
C LYS A 130 7.52 -27.53 -2.20
N PRO A 131 7.78 -26.61 -3.15
CA PRO A 131 7.68 -25.16 -2.92
C PRO A 131 6.34 -24.71 -2.32
N ARG A 132 5.22 -25.23 -2.85
CA ARG A 132 3.86 -24.94 -2.35
C ARG A 132 3.59 -25.39 -0.90
N LEU A 133 4.42 -26.27 -0.34
CA LEU A 133 4.25 -26.84 1.00
C LEU A 133 5.32 -26.38 1.99
N GLN A 134 6.35 -25.65 1.55
CA GLN A 134 7.41 -25.15 2.43
C GLN A 134 6.88 -24.17 3.47
N TYR A 135 5.94 -23.31 3.10
CA TYR A 135 5.26 -22.44 4.06
C TYR A 135 4.47 -23.24 5.10
N PHE A 136 3.68 -24.22 4.65
CA PHE A 136 2.98 -25.14 5.54
C PHE A 136 3.93 -25.85 6.52
N MET A 137 5.05 -26.38 6.01
CA MET A 137 6.05 -27.07 6.83
C MET A 137 6.70 -26.12 7.84
N ALA A 138 7.12 -24.91 7.42
CA ALA A 138 7.71 -23.93 8.32
C ALA A 138 6.74 -23.41 9.40
N CYS A 139 5.44 -23.41 9.13
CA CYS A 139 4.41 -22.92 10.04
C CYS A 139 3.85 -23.99 10.98
N LYS A 140 3.84 -25.26 10.55
CA LYS A 140 3.23 -26.37 11.29
C LYS A 140 4.25 -27.31 11.90
N CYS A 141 5.43 -27.39 11.32
CA CYS A 141 6.48 -28.32 11.69
C CYS A 141 7.88 -27.66 11.76
N PRO A 142 8.05 -26.46 12.36
CA PRO A 142 9.32 -25.73 12.31
C PRO A 142 10.50 -26.47 12.95
N LYS A 143 10.25 -27.26 14.00
CA LYS A 143 11.27 -28.09 14.66
C LYS A 143 11.73 -29.23 13.75
N ALA A 144 10.79 -29.95 13.14
CA ALA A 144 11.11 -31.01 12.17
C ALA A 144 11.75 -30.47 10.86
N CYS A 145 11.57 -29.17 10.56
CA CYS A 145 12.24 -28.50 9.45
C CYS A 145 13.69 -28.10 9.74
N GLY A 146 14.20 -28.29 10.97
CA GLY A 146 15.56 -27.90 11.37
C GLY A 146 15.76 -26.39 11.57
N ILE A 147 14.72 -25.57 11.38
CA ILE A 147 14.76 -24.10 11.42
C ILE A 147 15.15 -23.59 12.82
N CYS A 148 14.80 -24.35 13.86
CA CYS A 148 15.07 -24.00 15.25
C CYS A 148 16.56 -24.09 15.63
N ASN A 149 17.39 -24.80 14.84
CA ASN A 149 18.79 -25.08 15.16
C ASN A 149 19.80 -24.38 14.21
N MET A 150 19.33 -23.55 13.27
CA MET A 150 20.22 -22.76 12.40
C MET A 150 20.84 -21.59 13.18
N ALA A 151 22.16 -21.64 13.39
CA ALA A 151 22.97 -20.68 14.15
C ALA A 151 23.22 -19.35 13.40
N LEU A 152 23.55 -18.30 14.16
CA LEU A 152 23.58 -16.90 13.73
C LEU A 152 24.98 -16.31 13.85
N ASN A 153 25.46 -15.64 12.80
CA ASN A 153 26.74 -14.93 12.85
C ASN A 153 26.63 -13.45 12.44
N SER A 154 27.29 -12.65 13.29
CA SER A 154 27.95 -11.36 13.05
C SER A 154 27.13 -10.05 12.92
N THR A 155 27.63 -9.12 13.74
CA THR A 155 27.39 -7.70 14.02
C THR A 155 27.97 -6.75 12.97
N ALA A 156 27.26 -5.66 12.62
CA ALA A 156 27.85 -4.42 12.10
C ALA A 156 26.87 -3.23 12.21
N GLU A 157 27.43 -2.04 12.46
CA GLU A 157 26.81 -0.78 12.88
C GLU A 157 26.31 0.09 11.70
N VAL A 158 25.39 1.03 11.99
CA VAL A 158 24.50 1.72 11.02
C VAL A 158 24.87 3.21 10.84
N THR A 159 24.78 3.74 9.62
CA THR A 159 24.64 5.18 9.34
C THR A 159 23.33 5.51 8.58
N PRO A 160 22.79 6.74 8.66
CA PRO A 160 21.42 7.08 8.22
C PRO A 160 21.31 7.42 6.72
N ILE A 161 20.17 7.07 6.08
CA ILE A 161 19.85 7.30 4.66
C ILE A 161 18.69 8.33 4.54
N PRO A 162 18.68 9.24 3.53
CA PRO A 162 17.65 10.28 3.35
C PRO A 162 16.32 9.75 2.79
N GLU A 163 15.26 10.55 2.95
CA GLU A 163 13.86 10.28 2.57
C GLU A 163 13.63 10.45 1.06
N GLU A 164 13.48 9.36 0.29
CA GLU A 164 13.21 9.39 -1.16
C GLU A 164 11.71 9.58 -1.48
N ALA A 165 11.41 10.32 -2.57
CA ALA A 165 10.06 10.58 -3.06
C ALA A 165 9.31 9.30 -3.51
N PHE A 166 7.97 9.32 -3.46
CA PHE A 166 7.13 8.18 -3.88
C PHE A 166 7.31 7.86 -5.38
N PRO A 167 7.54 6.58 -5.78
CA PRO A 167 7.76 6.20 -7.16
C PRO A 167 6.44 6.13 -7.95
N GLN A 168 5.90 7.30 -8.28
CA GLN A 168 4.62 7.47 -9.00
C GLN A 168 4.57 6.71 -10.33
N ASP A 169 5.53 6.95 -11.21
CA ASP A 169 5.50 6.45 -12.59
C ASP A 169 5.61 4.92 -12.64
N GLU A 170 6.42 4.34 -11.77
CA GLU A 170 6.52 2.90 -11.59
C GLU A 170 5.17 2.32 -11.17
N CYS A 171 4.52 2.96 -10.21
CA CYS A 171 3.26 2.48 -9.68
C CYS A 171 2.12 2.52 -10.72
N LEU A 172 2.06 3.61 -11.50
CA LEU A 172 1.11 3.74 -12.60
C LEU A 172 1.38 2.72 -13.70
N LYS A 173 2.66 2.54 -14.07
CA LYS A 173 3.08 1.55 -15.07
C LYS A 173 2.63 0.15 -14.70
N LEU A 174 2.86 -0.28 -13.46
CA LEU A 174 2.49 -1.62 -12.99
C LEU A 174 0.97 -1.85 -13.04
N HIS A 175 0.16 -0.86 -12.66
CA HIS A 175 -1.30 -0.94 -12.83
C HIS A 175 -1.69 -1.13 -14.30
N ASN A 176 -1.13 -0.32 -15.19
CA ASN A 176 -1.46 -0.33 -16.61
C ASN A 176 -1.01 -1.62 -17.30
N GLU A 177 0.13 -2.19 -16.92
CA GLU A 177 0.54 -3.52 -17.37
C GLU A 177 -0.50 -4.58 -17.02
N LYS A 178 -1.05 -4.58 -15.80
CA LYS A 178 -2.10 -5.53 -15.41
C LYS A 178 -3.41 -5.26 -16.14
N ARG A 179 -3.83 -4.00 -16.26
CA ARG A 179 -5.10 -3.62 -16.91
C ARG A 179 -5.19 -4.05 -18.37
N ARG A 180 -4.09 -3.92 -19.11
CA ARG A 180 -4.02 -4.36 -20.51
C ARG A 180 -4.27 -5.85 -20.69
N LEU A 181 -3.87 -6.68 -19.72
CA LEU A 181 -4.15 -8.13 -19.74
C LEU A 181 -5.66 -8.44 -19.67
N HIS A 182 -6.46 -7.50 -19.18
CA HIS A 182 -7.91 -7.63 -18.99
C HIS A 182 -8.72 -6.70 -19.89
N GLY A 183 -8.10 -6.17 -20.95
CA GLY A 183 -8.78 -5.30 -21.93
C GLY A 183 -9.30 -3.99 -21.32
N ALA A 184 -8.70 -3.53 -20.22
CA ALA A 184 -9.01 -2.24 -19.61
C ALA A 184 -8.01 -1.18 -20.11
N ALA A 185 -8.50 0.04 -20.37
CA ALA A 185 -7.68 1.16 -20.81
C ALA A 185 -6.68 1.58 -19.72
N ASP A 186 -5.56 2.16 -20.11
CA ASP A 186 -4.57 2.68 -19.16
C ASP A 186 -5.17 3.77 -18.26
N LEU A 187 -4.79 3.75 -16.99
CA LEU A 187 -5.09 4.81 -16.04
C LEU A 187 -4.15 5.99 -16.24
N THR A 188 -4.63 7.18 -15.89
CA THR A 188 -3.82 8.37 -15.64
C THR A 188 -3.53 8.57 -14.15
N TRP A 189 -2.48 9.31 -13.82
CA TRP A 189 -2.22 9.66 -12.42
C TRP A 189 -3.17 10.76 -11.94
N CYS A 190 -3.70 10.59 -10.73
CA CYS A 190 -4.56 11.56 -10.06
C CYS A 190 -3.85 12.14 -8.82
N PRO A 191 -3.32 13.38 -8.88
CA PRO A 191 -2.62 14.00 -7.75
C PRO A 191 -3.48 14.08 -6.48
N LYS A 192 -4.75 14.48 -6.62
CA LYS A 192 -5.70 14.55 -5.50
C LYS A 192 -5.98 13.20 -4.84
N CYS A 193 -5.99 12.13 -5.65
CA CYS A 193 -6.13 10.76 -5.18
C CYS A 193 -4.88 10.33 -4.39
N ALA A 194 -3.68 10.71 -4.85
CA ALA A 194 -2.42 10.44 -4.16
C ALA A 194 -2.33 11.20 -2.83
N ASP A 195 -2.75 12.47 -2.78
CA ASP A 195 -2.83 13.25 -1.54
C ASP A 195 -3.80 12.61 -0.54
N PHE A 196 -4.93 12.09 -1.02
CA PHE A 196 -5.88 11.38 -0.15
C PHE A 196 -5.28 10.07 0.35
N ALA A 197 -4.65 9.30 -0.54
CA ALA A 197 -3.94 8.07 -0.17
C ALA A 197 -2.89 8.33 0.91
N ASP A 198 -2.12 9.41 0.79
CA ASP A 198 -1.07 9.82 1.75
C ASP A 198 -1.66 10.07 3.15
N ARG A 199 -2.76 10.83 3.22
CA ARG A 199 -3.49 11.03 4.48
C ARG A 199 -3.99 9.72 5.08
N VAL A 200 -4.48 8.80 4.26
CA VAL A 200 -4.96 7.48 4.72
C VAL A 200 -3.81 6.67 5.31
N VAL A 201 -2.70 6.51 4.59
CA VAL A 201 -1.58 5.67 5.07
C VAL A 201 -0.90 6.27 6.30
N LYS A 202 -0.82 7.60 6.41
CA LYS A 202 -0.32 8.29 7.61
C LYS A 202 -1.25 8.11 8.80
N ALA A 203 -2.56 8.27 8.61
CA ALA A 203 -3.55 8.03 9.68
C ALA A 203 -3.50 6.58 10.20
N LEU A 204 -3.41 5.59 9.30
CA LEU A 204 -3.27 4.18 9.66
C LEU A 204 -1.93 3.91 10.38
N HIS A 205 -0.85 4.54 9.92
CA HIS A 205 0.47 4.44 10.53
C HIS A 205 0.52 5.03 11.94
N ASP A 206 0.14 6.30 12.11
CA ASP A 206 0.18 7.04 13.37
C ASP A 206 -0.64 6.34 14.45
N ALA A 207 -1.78 5.76 14.05
CA ALA A 207 -2.68 5.08 14.96
C ALA A 207 -2.35 3.58 15.14
N ASN A 208 -1.35 3.06 14.41
CA ASN A 208 -0.98 1.65 14.33
C ASN A 208 -2.23 0.76 14.13
N SER A 209 -3.08 1.16 13.19
CA SER A 209 -4.42 0.61 12.99
C SER A 209 -4.40 -0.65 12.13
N PRO A 210 -5.28 -1.64 12.36
CA PRO A 210 -5.61 -2.60 11.30
C PRO A 210 -6.09 -1.86 10.04
N LEU A 211 -5.93 -2.51 8.88
CA LEU A 211 -6.47 -2.00 7.63
C LEU A 211 -7.98 -1.83 7.78
N LYS A 212 -8.45 -0.61 7.57
CA LYS A 212 -9.87 -0.28 7.56
C LYS A 212 -10.09 0.73 6.46
N HIS A 213 -11.01 0.38 5.56
CA HIS A 213 -11.41 1.28 4.49
C HIS A 213 -12.00 2.58 5.05
N THR A 214 -11.71 3.69 4.38
CA THR A 214 -12.38 4.96 4.68
C THR A 214 -13.87 4.89 4.33
N LYS A 215 -14.70 5.78 4.89
CA LYS A 215 -16.11 5.88 4.46
C LYS A 215 -16.16 6.48 3.04
N SER A 216 -17.06 5.98 2.19
CA SER A 216 -17.22 6.48 0.82
C SER A 216 -17.47 7.99 0.74
N ALA A 217 -18.18 8.56 1.73
CA ALA A 217 -18.40 10.00 1.85
C ALA A 217 -17.09 10.82 1.87
N TYR A 218 -16.02 10.30 2.47
CA TYR A 218 -14.71 10.97 2.48
C TYR A 218 -13.94 10.81 1.17
N ARG A 219 -14.31 9.80 0.38
CA ARG A 219 -13.75 9.53 -0.94
C ARG A 219 -14.64 10.06 -2.07
N THR A 220 -15.46 11.06 -1.78
CA THR A 220 -16.40 11.61 -2.76
C THR A 220 -16.13 13.09 -2.98
N TRP A 221 -15.77 13.48 -4.20
CA TRP A 221 -15.52 14.87 -4.57
C TRP A 221 -15.90 15.15 -6.01
N ARG A 222 -15.96 16.44 -6.37
CA ARG A 222 -16.28 16.83 -7.74
C ARG A 222 -15.10 16.63 -8.68
N VAL A 223 -15.40 16.06 -9.84
CA VAL A 223 -14.53 15.91 -11.00
C VAL A 223 -15.32 16.46 -12.19
N ASN A 224 -14.81 17.52 -12.84
CA ASN A 224 -15.50 18.18 -13.96
C ASN A 224 -16.97 18.54 -13.64
N GLY A 225 -17.19 19.11 -12.45
CA GLY A 225 -18.52 19.53 -11.99
C GLY A 225 -19.45 18.40 -11.55
N ARG A 226 -19.05 17.12 -11.62
CA ARG A 226 -19.86 15.97 -11.20
C ARG A 226 -19.32 15.34 -9.94
N LEU A 227 -20.20 14.94 -9.02
CA LEU A 227 -19.80 14.23 -7.82
C LEU A 227 -19.37 12.80 -8.17
N VAL A 228 -18.12 12.46 -7.88
CA VAL A 228 -17.54 11.14 -8.16
C VAL A 228 -17.10 10.49 -6.86
N VAL A 229 -17.53 9.24 -6.66
CA VAL A 229 -17.05 8.38 -5.57
C VAL A 229 -15.79 7.67 -6.03
N HIS A 230 -14.79 7.57 -5.16
CA HIS A 230 -13.49 6.97 -5.45
C HIS A 230 -13.33 5.62 -4.74
N GLY A 231 -12.74 4.68 -5.46
CA GLY A 231 -12.36 3.36 -4.96
C GLY A 231 -11.14 3.43 -4.05
N GLU A 232 -10.87 2.37 -3.31
CA GLU A 232 -9.74 2.31 -2.39
C GLU A 232 -9.24 0.87 -2.28
N ASN A 233 -7.94 0.67 -2.53
CA ASN A 233 -7.23 -0.54 -2.15
C ASN A 233 -6.25 -0.19 -1.03
N LEU A 234 -6.19 -1.04 0.00
CA LEU A 234 -5.30 -0.88 1.13
C LEU A 234 -4.40 -2.10 1.26
N MET A 235 -3.16 -1.89 1.65
CA MET A 235 -2.22 -2.97 1.93
C MET A 235 -1.40 -2.62 3.16
N TYR A 236 -1.13 -3.65 3.96
CA TYR A 236 -0.23 -3.58 5.07
C TYR A 236 0.79 -4.70 4.93
N LYS A 237 2.07 -4.33 4.87
CA LYS A 237 3.16 -5.30 4.87
C LYS A 237 4.29 -4.78 5.73
N SER A 238 4.80 -5.64 6.61
CA SER A 238 6.01 -5.34 7.38
C SER A 238 7.25 -5.85 6.65
N PRO A 239 8.48 -5.46 7.04
CA PRO A 239 8.78 -4.08 7.39
C PRO A 239 8.32 -3.11 6.35
N ARG A 240 8.27 -3.50 5.07
CA ARG A 240 8.05 -2.55 3.99
C ARG A 240 7.03 -3.06 3.00
N VAL A 241 6.17 -2.14 2.58
CA VAL A 241 5.38 -2.25 1.38
C VAL A 241 5.92 -1.26 0.35
N ASP A 242 6.02 -1.71 -0.88
CA ASP A 242 6.29 -0.88 -2.06
C ASP A 242 5.17 -1.12 -3.09
N CYS A 243 5.13 -0.29 -4.14
CA CYS A 243 4.06 -0.40 -5.12
C CYS A 243 4.08 -1.74 -5.86
N GLN A 244 5.26 -2.25 -6.26
CA GLN A 244 5.37 -3.56 -6.90
C GLN A 244 4.73 -4.66 -6.06
N THR A 245 5.10 -4.74 -4.78
CA THR A 245 4.49 -5.69 -3.85
C THR A 245 2.98 -5.56 -3.78
N ALA A 246 2.47 -4.33 -3.60
CA ALA A 246 1.05 -4.10 -3.39
C ALA A 246 0.25 -4.47 -4.64
N VAL A 247 0.70 -4.01 -5.81
CA VAL A 247 0.07 -4.26 -7.11
C VAL A 247 0.10 -5.74 -7.47
N GLU A 248 1.22 -6.44 -7.28
CA GLU A 248 1.31 -7.88 -7.53
C GLU A 248 0.39 -8.66 -6.59
N SER A 249 0.40 -8.36 -5.29
CA SER A 249 -0.43 -9.05 -4.30
C SER A 249 -1.92 -8.86 -4.56
N TRP A 250 -2.35 -7.65 -4.92
CA TRP A 250 -3.74 -7.40 -5.29
C TRP A 250 -4.11 -8.09 -6.61
N TYR A 251 -3.18 -8.16 -7.57
CA TYR A 251 -3.41 -8.81 -8.86
C TYR A 251 -3.51 -10.34 -8.75
N GLU A 252 -2.83 -10.97 -7.79
CA GLU A 252 -2.92 -12.41 -7.54
C GLU A 252 -4.33 -12.89 -7.20
N GLU A 253 -5.21 -12.00 -6.71
CA GLU A 253 -6.61 -12.35 -6.43
C GLU A 253 -7.40 -12.76 -7.69
N LYS A 254 -6.87 -12.51 -8.90
CA LYS A 254 -7.43 -13.05 -10.15
C LYS A 254 -7.59 -14.58 -10.10
N ASP A 255 -6.72 -15.28 -9.37
CA ASP A 255 -6.71 -16.75 -9.31
C ASP A 255 -7.88 -17.30 -8.48
N ILE A 256 -8.51 -16.46 -7.64
CA ILE A 256 -9.69 -16.79 -6.84
C ILE A 256 -10.96 -16.08 -7.31
N TYR A 257 -10.84 -15.14 -8.26
CA TYR A 257 -11.99 -14.46 -8.84
C TYR A 257 -12.80 -15.41 -9.73
N ASN A 258 -14.08 -15.62 -9.40
CA ASN A 258 -14.99 -16.38 -10.25
C ASN A 258 -15.86 -15.45 -11.11
N PRO A 259 -15.62 -15.33 -12.43
CA PRO A 259 -16.43 -14.47 -13.29
C PRO A 259 -17.90 -14.91 -13.39
N ARG A 260 -18.23 -16.17 -13.05
CA ARG A 260 -19.63 -16.63 -13.02
C ARG A 260 -20.37 -16.22 -11.75
N ARG A 261 -19.64 -15.86 -10.68
CA ARG A 261 -20.18 -15.51 -9.36
C ARG A 261 -19.45 -14.30 -8.76
N PRO A 262 -19.36 -13.17 -9.48
CA PRO A 262 -18.46 -12.07 -9.13
C PRO A 262 -18.78 -11.38 -7.80
N LEU A 263 -20.02 -11.49 -7.31
CA LEU A 263 -20.44 -10.90 -6.04
C LEU A 263 -20.15 -11.79 -4.82
N VAL A 264 -19.93 -13.08 -5.01
CA VAL A 264 -19.65 -14.02 -3.91
C VAL A 264 -18.23 -13.81 -3.39
N ASP A 265 -17.28 -13.54 -4.30
CA ASP A 265 -15.86 -13.47 -3.99
C ASP A 265 -15.35 -12.03 -3.85
N ILE A 266 -16.24 -11.02 -3.84
CA ILE A 266 -15.87 -9.60 -3.87
C ILE A 266 -15.03 -9.17 -2.65
N GLU A 267 -15.25 -9.79 -1.49
CA GLU A 267 -14.47 -9.53 -0.27
C GLU A 267 -13.04 -10.07 -0.37
N THR A 268 -12.81 -11.09 -1.21
CA THR A 268 -11.50 -11.73 -1.39
C THR A 268 -10.80 -11.35 -2.70
N SER A 269 -11.55 -10.86 -3.69
CA SER A 269 -11.04 -10.47 -5.01
C SER A 269 -11.23 -8.98 -5.34
N GLY A 270 -11.70 -8.21 -4.35
CA GLY A 270 -12.04 -6.81 -4.52
C GLY A 270 -10.87 -5.93 -4.94
N HIS A 271 -9.63 -6.27 -4.54
CA HIS A 271 -8.47 -5.49 -4.94
C HIS A 271 -8.15 -5.71 -6.42
N PHE A 272 -8.14 -6.98 -6.87
CA PHE A 272 -7.99 -7.32 -8.28
C PHE A 272 -9.06 -6.64 -9.13
N THR A 273 -10.34 -6.81 -8.78
CA THR A 273 -11.45 -6.30 -9.60
C THR A 273 -11.46 -4.78 -9.66
N GLN A 274 -11.03 -4.08 -8.61
CA GLN A 274 -10.84 -2.63 -8.64
C GLN A 274 -9.69 -2.23 -9.57
N MET A 275 -8.56 -2.93 -9.55
CA MET A 275 -7.42 -2.59 -10.41
C MET A 275 -7.78 -2.67 -11.90
N VAL A 276 -8.50 -3.71 -12.29
CA VAL A 276 -8.84 -3.98 -13.70
C VAL A 276 -10.19 -3.41 -14.13
N TRP A 277 -10.86 -2.64 -13.28
CA TRP A 277 -12.17 -2.07 -13.55
C TRP A 277 -12.12 -1.12 -14.76
N LYS A 278 -12.80 -1.47 -15.86
CA LYS A 278 -12.73 -0.74 -17.14
C LYS A 278 -13.17 0.73 -17.04
N ASP A 279 -14.19 1.03 -16.25
CA ASP A 279 -14.70 2.40 -16.07
C ASP A 279 -13.86 3.25 -15.09
N THR A 280 -12.84 2.69 -14.44
CA THR A 280 -11.88 3.49 -13.66
C THR A 280 -10.87 4.08 -14.64
N TRP A 281 -10.61 5.39 -14.55
CA TRP A 281 -9.76 6.15 -15.48
C TRP A 281 -8.52 6.78 -14.85
N SER A 282 -8.49 6.98 -13.53
CA SER A 282 -7.28 7.46 -12.84
C SER A 282 -7.00 6.75 -11.52
N VAL A 283 -5.75 6.80 -11.08
CA VAL A 283 -5.32 6.32 -9.77
C VAL A 283 -4.31 7.27 -9.14
N GLY A 284 -4.33 7.40 -7.82
CA GLY A 284 -3.24 7.99 -7.06
C GLY A 284 -2.96 7.17 -5.80
N CYS A 285 -1.69 6.96 -5.50
CA CYS A 285 -1.24 6.07 -4.45
C CYS A 285 -0.24 6.77 -3.53
N ALA A 286 -0.12 6.24 -2.31
CA ALA A 286 0.88 6.67 -1.35
C ALA A 286 1.27 5.50 -0.43
N GLN A 287 2.39 5.67 0.25
CA GLN A 287 2.87 4.69 1.20
C GLN A 287 3.51 5.35 2.42
N THR A 288 3.36 4.72 3.58
CA THR A 288 4.35 4.82 4.66
C THR A 288 5.30 3.62 4.56
N GLN A 289 6.15 3.44 5.56
CA GLN A 289 6.97 2.24 5.63
C GLN A 289 6.12 0.96 5.51
N ARG A 290 4.97 0.85 6.20
CA ARG A 290 4.21 -0.40 6.31
C ARG A 290 2.81 -0.39 5.70
N TYR A 291 2.26 0.79 5.42
CA TYR A 291 0.92 0.96 4.87
C TYR A 291 1.02 1.51 3.46
N PHE A 292 0.18 0.99 2.58
CA PHE A 292 0.08 1.41 1.19
C PHE A 292 -1.38 1.57 0.84
N ALA A 293 -1.71 2.62 0.10
CA ALA A 293 -3.07 2.86 -0.37
C ALA A 293 -3.03 3.34 -1.82
N CYS A 294 -4.01 2.90 -2.61
CA CYS A 294 -4.34 3.49 -3.90
C CYS A 294 -5.81 3.88 -3.92
N ILE A 295 -6.07 5.04 -4.51
CA ILE A 295 -7.40 5.64 -4.63
C ILE A 295 -7.73 5.78 -6.11
N TYR A 296 -8.90 5.26 -6.50
CA TYR A 296 -9.27 5.04 -7.90
C TYR A 296 -10.44 5.94 -8.32
N GLU A 297 -10.28 6.68 -9.41
CA GLU A 297 -11.29 7.57 -9.98
C GLU A 297 -11.81 6.99 -11.31
N GLN A 298 -13.08 6.66 -11.50
CA GLN A 298 -14.18 6.43 -10.57
C GLN A 298 -14.05 5.11 -9.79
N ALA A 299 -14.76 4.97 -8.68
CA ALA A 299 -14.85 3.72 -7.93
C ALA A 299 -15.33 2.55 -8.79
N GLY A 300 -14.61 1.43 -8.69
CA GLY A 300 -15.05 0.14 -9.18
C GLY A 300 -15.93 -0.61 -8.18
N ASN A 301 -16.08 -1.91 -8.37
CA ASN A 301 -16.74 -2.81 -7.42
C ASN A 301 -18.18 -2.42 -7.04
N TRP A 302 -18.91 -1.80 -7.98
CA TRP A 302 -20.35 -1.56 -7.84
C TRP A 302 -21.05 -2.92 -7.73
N LYS A 303 -21.78 -3.13 -6.62
CA LYS A 303 -22.46 -4.41 -6.27
C LYS A 303 -23.62 -4.73 -7.23
N SER A 304 -23.29 -5.02 -8.48
CA SER A 304 -24.20 -5.33 -9.58
C SER A 304 -23.49 -6.30 -10.52
N THR A 305 -24.08 -7.47 -10.73
CA THR A 305 -23.52 -8.48 -11.65
C THR A 305 -23.31 -7.93 -13.06
N TYR A 306 -24.23 -7.10 -13.55
CA TYR A 306 -24.10 -6.42 -14.84
C TYR A 306 -22.85 -5.52 -14.89
N GLN A 307 -22.60 -4.76 -13.82
CA GLN A 307 -21.42 -3.90 -13.75
C GLN A 307 -20.12 -4.72 -13.79
N PHE A 308 -20.07 -5.86 -13.09
CA PHE A 308 -18.93 -6.76 -13.14
C PHE A 308 -18.71 -7.35 -14.53
N TYR A 309 -19.76 -7.82 -15.21
CA TYR A 309 -19.63 -8.34 -16.58
C TYR A 309 -19.12 -7.30 -17.58
N ARG A 310 -19.52 -6.03 -17.40
CA ARG A 310 -19.01 -4.93 -18.22
C ARG A 310 -17.56 -4.61 -17.92
N ASN A 311 -17.16 -4.65 -16.65
CA ASN A 311 -15.93 -4.02 -16.19
C ASN A 311 -14.77 -4.95 -15.85
N VAL A 312 -15.02 -6.23 -15.62
CA VAL A 312 -14.01 -7.19 -15.19
C VAL A 312 -13.99 -8.34 -16.19
N GLN A 313 -12.93 -8.38 -16.99
CA GLN A 313 -12.65 -9.50 -17.87
C GLN A 313 -11.67 -10.42 -17.14
N ALA A 314 -12.03 -11.69 -16.94
CA ALA A 314 -11.15 -12.68 -16.32
C ALA A 314 -9.94 -12.98 -17.20
#